data_AF-A0A2N9BFN3-F1
#
_entry.id   AF-A0A2N9BFN3-F1
#
_cell.length_a   1.000
_cell.length_b   1.000
_cell.length_c   1.000
_cell.angle_alpha   90.00
_cell.angle_beta   90.00
_cell.angle_gamma   90.00
#
_symmetry.space_group_name_H-M   'P 1'
#
loop_
_entity.id
_entity.type
_entity.pdbx_description
1 polymer ?
#
loop_
_entity_poly.entity_id
_entity_poly.type
_entity_poly.pdbx_seq_one_letter_code
_entity_poly.pdbx_strand_id
1 'polypeptide(L)'
;MSQQHPQQPQQPQQPTQPYPPQPPKKRSVGKIAGLGCAGIIALFVIAGVATSGGGADSDDISKKDKAVAADSKPKDDGAKKPERTDEESQAEQFRSCVAKSGTDTEKAAVKHVTKVTGTDKRNDILDSADVFTDFTGGLMGPHQGEGKLIASAFTSCYESRNGLVTVYDKDGELLANANY
;
A
#
# COMPACT_ATOMS: atom_id res chain seq x y z
N MET A 1 1.19 -7.20 87.66
CA MET A 1 -0.05 -6.43 87.91
C MET A 1 -0.68 -6.11 86.57
N SER A 2 -1.99 -6.29 86.45
CA SER A 2 -2.73 -5.99 85.22
C SER A 2 -2.97 -4.48 85.10
N GLN A 3 -2.77 -3.91 83.92
CA GLN A 3 -3.33 -2.60 83.57
C GLN A 3 -4.04 -2.71 82.22
N GLN A 4 -5.38 -2.75 82.27
CA GLN A 4 -6.24 -2.60 81.11
C GLN A 4 -6.53 -1.12 80.93
N HIS A 5 -6.31 -0.58 79.72
CA HIS A 5 -6.80 0.74 79.34
C HIS A 5 -7.43 0.68 77.92
N PRO A 6 -8.36 1.60 77.61
CA PRO A 6 -9.62 1.19 76.99
C PRO A 6 -9.69 1.24 75.47
N GLN A 7 -10.68 0.51 74.93
CA GLN A 7 -11.13 0.56 73.54
C GLN A 7 -11.48 2.01 73.11
N GLN A 8 -10.95 2.46 71.97
CA GLN A 8 -11.44 3.66 71.29
C GLN A 8 -12.53 3.29 70.27
N PRO A 9 -13.48 4.22 69.96
CA PRO A 9 -14.63 3.91 69.11
C PRO A 9 -14.25 3.58 67.66
N GLN A 10 -14.89 2.56 67.08
CA GLN A 10 -14.76 2.24 65.66
C GLN A 10 -15.36 3.35 64.79
N GLN A 11 -14.57 3.86 63.84
CA GLN A 11 -15.10 4.72 62.78
C GLN A 11 -15.84 3.88 61.71
N PRO A 12 -16.88 4.42 61.05
CA PRO A 12 -17.63 3.68 60.02
C PRO A 12 -16.74 3.28 58.83
N GLN A 13 -16.86 2.03 58.38
CA GLN A 13 -16.14 1.58 57.19
C GLN A 13 -16.70 2.24 55.92
N GLN A 14 -15.81 2.83 55.12
CA GLN A 14 -16.15 3.26 53.76
C GLN A 14 -16.25 2.03 52.83
N PRO A 15 -17.15 2.04 51.83
CA PRO A 15 -17.26 0.95 50.87
C PRO A 15 -15.99 0.79 50.04
N THR A 16 -15.44 -0.42 49.99
CA THR A 16 -14.27 -0.76 49.16
C THR A 16 -14.61 -0.65 47.68
N GLN A 17 -13.97 0.28 46.99
CA GLN A 17 -14.03 0.39 45.52
C GLN A 17 -13.36 -0.86 44.88
N PRO A 18 -13.97 -1.50 43.87
CA PRO A 18 -13.36 -2.62 43.19
C PRO A 18 -12.15 -2.17 42.36
N TYR A 19 -11.01 -2.84 42.54
CA TYR A 19 -9.81 -2.59 41.74
C TYR A 19 -10.04 -2.95 40.26
N PRO A 20 -9.53 -2.16 39.29
CA PRO A 20 -9.52 -2.56 37.90
C PRO A 20 -8.61 -3.78 37.69
N PRO A 21 -8.96 -4.71 36.77
CA PRO A 21 -8.14 -5.89 36.50
C PRO A 21 -6.76 -5.50 35.94
N GLN A 22 -5.70 -6.13 36.46
CA GLN A 22 -4.34 -5.88 35.98
C GLN A 22 -4.15 -6.39 34.54
N PRO A 23 -3.42 -5.67 33.67
CA PRO A 23 -3.18 -6.10 32.30
C PRO A 23 -2.31 -7.38 32.27
N PRO A 24 -2.59 -8.33 31.36
CA PRO A 24 -1.87 -9.59 31.28
C PRO A 24 -0.39 -9.38 30.91
N LYS A 25 0.51 -10.04 31.65
CA LYS A 25 1.95 -10.01 31.38
C LYS A 25 2.26 -10.62 30.01
N LYS A 26 2.80 -9.82 29.08
CA LYS A 26 3.29 -10.29 27.78
C LYS A 26 4.37 -11.37 27.98
N ARG A 27 4.12 -12.58 27.47
CA ARG A 27 5.17 -13.57 27.24
C ARG A 27 5.86 -13.25 25.92
N SER A 28 7.17 -12.99 25.95
CA SER A 28 7.99 -12.81 24.75
C SER A 28 8.14 -14.15 24.02
N VAL A 29 7.40 -14.34 22.93
CA VAL A 29 7.61 -15.48 22.02
C VAL A 29 8.92 -15.25 21.27
N GLY A 30 9.81 -16.24 21.36
CA GLY A 30 11.17 -16.15 20.84
C GLY A 30 11.26 -16.23 19.31
N LYS A 31 12.41 -15.80 18.79
CA LYS A 31 12.79 -15.88 17.38
C LYS A 31 12.74 -17.33 16.86
N ILE A 32 11.89 -17.58 15.87
CA ILE A 32 11.95 -18.72 14.96
C ILE A 32 11.99 -18.11 13.56
N ALA A 33 13.18 -17.77 13.07
CA ALA A 33 13.93 -18.63 12.16
C ALA A 33 13.26 -18.76 10.78
N GLY A 34 13.23 -17.65 10.03
CA GLY A 34 12.88 -17.65 8.61
C GLY A 34 14.01 -18.28 7.79
N LEU A 35 13.79 -19.51 7.32
CA LEU A 35 14.70 -20.25 6.46
C LEU A 35 13.92 -20.77 5.25
N GLY A 36 13.52 -19.85 4.36
CA GLY A 36 12.62 -20.13 3.23
C GLY A 36 13.09 -19.64 1.85
N CYS A 37 14.06 -18.73 1.76
CA CYS A 37 14.42 -18.05 0.50
C CYS A 37 15.90 -18.17 0.08
N ALA A 38 16.67 -19.12 0.63
CA ALA A 38 18.07 -19.33 0.23
C ALA A 38 18.26 -20.34 -0.92
N GLY A 39 17.26 -21.21 -1.19
CA GLY A 39 17.41 -22.33 -2.11
C GLY A 39 17.24 -22.02 -3.61
N ILE A 40 16.62 -20.89 -3.97
CA ILE A 40 16.17 -20.63 -5.35
C ILE A 40 17.20 -19.85 -6.19
N ILE A 41 18.07 -19.05 -5.56
CA ILE A 41 19.00 -18.16 -6.28
C ILE A 41 20.16 -18.94 -6.96
N ALA A 42 20.46 -20.17 -6.52
CA ALA A 42 21.58 -20.96 -7.03
C ALA A 42 21.37 -21.57 -8.44
N LEU A 43 20.16 -21.51 -9.03
CA LEU A 43 19.86 -22.21 -10.28
C LEU A 43 20.05 -21.36 -11.57
N PHE A 44 20.05 -20.02 -11.46
CA PHE A 44 19.87 -19.14 -12.64
C PHE A 44 21.15 -18.56 -13.27
N VAL A 45 22.34 -18.88 -12.77
CA VAL A 45 23.61 -18.19 -13.18
C VAL A 45 24.33 -18.87 -14.36
N ILE A 46 23.80 -19.98 -14.92
CA ILE A 46 24.53 -20.83 -15.90
C ILE A 46 24.00 -20.70 -17.34
N ALA A 47 23.35 -19.60 -17.72
CA ALA A 47 22.89 -19.38 -19.10
C ALA A 47 22.98 -17.92 -19.57
N GLY A 48 23.83 -17.65 -20.57
CA GLY A 48 23.78 -16.39 -21.35
C GLY A 48 25.12 -15.67 -21.55
N VAL A 49 26.07 -16.28 -22.26
CA VAL A 49 27.27 -15.59 -22.77
C VAL A 49 27.21 -15.47 -24.30
N ALA A 50 27.60 -14.29 -24.81
CA ALA A 50 28.11 -13.98 -26.17
C ALA A 50 27.22 -13.25 -27.20
N THR A 51 27.90 -12.36 -27.97
CA THR A 51 27.49 -11.58 -29.18
C THR A 51 26.54 -10.39 -28.90
N SER A 52 26.66 -9.17 -29.47
CA SER A 52 27.62 -8.46 -30.36
C SER A 52 27.43 -6.91 -30.17
N GLY A 53 28.16 -5.93 -30.75
CA GLY A 53 29.38 -5.88 -31.56
C GLY A 53 29.49 -4.59 -32.42
N GLY A 54 30.53 -3.75 -32.23
CA GLY A 54 30.73 -2.42 -32.89
C GLY A 54 30.30 -1.24 -31.99
N GLY A 55 30.97 -0.07 -31.88
CA GLY A 55 32.02 0.58 -32.68
C GLY A 55 31.39 1.65 -33.59
N ALA A 56 31.85 2.89 -33.74
CA ALA A 56 32.90 3.76 -33.17
C ALA A 56 32.77 5.10 -33.94
N ASP A 57 33.18 6.25 -33.37
CA ASP A 57 33.41 7.54 -34.09
C ASP A 57 32.21 8.17 -34.83
N SER A 58 32.19 9.46 -35.20
CA SER A 58 32.86 10.69 -34.71
C SER A 58 32.05 11.86 -35.28
N ASP A 59 31.98 13.01 -34.60
CA ASP A 59 31.50 14.24 -35.26
C ASP A 59 32.28 15.47 -34.73
N ASP A 60 32.97 16.14 -35.65
CA ASP A 60 34.01 17.13 -35.37
C ASP A 60 33.73 18.46 -36.09
N ILE A 61 33.80 19.54 -35.29
CA ILE A 61 34.04 20.94 -35.71
C ILE A 61 33.07 21.61 -36.71
N SER A 62 32.16 22.40 -36.12
CA SER A 62 31.98 23.84 -36.35
C SER A 62 32.14 24.44 -37.77
N LYS A 63 31.09 25.14 -38.25
CA LYS A 63 31.21 26.54 -38.75
C LYS A 63 29.89 27.27 -39.07
N LYS A 64 29.93 28.61 -38.88
CA LYS A 64 29.19 29.68 -39.59
C LYS A 64 27.77 30.10 -39.12
N ASP A 65 27.78 31.09 -38.22
CA ASP A 65 27.27 32.47 -38.44
C ASP A 65 25.81 32.77 -38.86
N LYS A 66 25.24 33.70 -38.06
CA LYS A 66 24.37 34.85 -38.39
C LYS A 66 22.83 34.69 -38.32
N ALA A 67 22.27 35.48 -37.40
CA ALA A 67 20.85 35.65 -37.10
C ALA A 67 20.01 36.29 -38.22
N VAL A 68 18.68 36.09 -38.18
CA VAL A 68 17.65 37.16 -38.14
C VAL A 68 16.22 36.58 -37.99
N ALA A 69 15.33 37.41 -37.43
CA ALA A 69 13.86 37.35 -37.43
C ALA A 69 13.13 36.37 -36.49
N ALA A 70 12.07 36.92 -35.90
CA ALA A 70 11.08 36.24 -35.08
C ALA A 70 9.84 35.84 -35.91
N ASP A 71 8.87 35.24 -35.21
CA ASP A 71 7.51 34.95 -35.65
C ASP A 71 7.31 33.77 -36.62
N SER A 72 7.05 32.60 -36.04
CA SER A 72 5.77 31.91 -36.30
C SER A 72 5.56 30.72 -35.36
N LYS A 73 4.52 30.82 -34.52
CA LYS A 73 3.64 29.71 -34.08
C LYS A 73 4.32 28.51 -33.36
N PRO A 74 4.10 28.35 -32.04
CA PRO A 74 4.13 27.02 -31.44
C PRO A 74 3.11 26.14 -32.17
N LYS A 75 3.60 25.05 -32.78
CA LYS A 75 2.79 23.84 -32.82
C LYS A 75 2.83 23.26 -31.42
N ASP A 76 1.98 23.83 -30.57
CA ASP A 76 1.51 23.10 -29.41
C ASP A 76 0.65 21.96 -29.98
N ASP A 77 1.29 20.81 -30.21
CA ASP A 77 0.61 19.56 -30.53
C ASP A 77 -0.09 19.10 -29.25
N GLY A 78 -1.15 19.84 -28.91
CA GLY A 78 -2.09 19.62 -27.82
C GLY A 78 -2.93 18.37 -28.07
N ALA A 79 -2.25 17.24 -28.26
CA ALA A 79 -2.79 15.92 -28.07
C ALA A 79 -3.14 15.78 -26.59
N LYS A 80 -4.32 16.31 -26.23
CA LYS A 80 -4.96 16.08 -24.94
C LYS A 80 -5.31 14.59 -24.85
N LYS A 81 -4.30 13.79 -24.49
CA LYS A 81 -4.41 12.35 -24.26
C LYS A 81 -5.59 12.15 -23.30
N PRO A 82 -6.56 11.28 -23.63
CA PRO A 82 -7.71 11.09 -22.76
C PRO A 82 -7.24 10.52 -21.43
N GLU A 83 -7.41 11.28 -20.35
CA GLU A 83 -7.03 10.89 -18.98
C GLU A 83 -7.70 9.57 -18.53
N ARG A 84 -8.82 9.20 -19.18
CA ARG A 84 -9.54 7.94 -18.94
C ARG A 84 -8.69 6.68 -19.13
N THR A 85 -7.73 6.68 -20.05
CA THR A 85 -7.00 5.44 -20.41
C THR A 85 -6.07 4.94 -19.30
N ASP A 86 -5.43 5.84 -18.55
CA ASP A 86 -4.37 5.43 -17.61
C ASP A 86 -4.94 4.96 -16.25
N GLU A 87 -6.12 5.44 -15.86
CA GLU A 87 -6.81 5.04 -14.61
C GLU A 87 -7.60 3.74 -14.77
N GLU A 88 -8.35 3.60 -15.89
CA GLU A 88 -9.05 2.35 -16.21
C GLU A 88 -8.06 1.19 -16.36
N SER A 89 -6.90 1.43 -16.99
CA SER A 89 -5.83 0.45 -17.11
C SER A 89 -5.23 0.02 -15.76
N GLN A 90 -5.10 0.92 -14.78
CA GLN A 90 -4.61 0.56 -13.44
C GLN A 90 -5.59 -0.38 -12.72
N ALA A 91 -6.89 -0.13 -12.83
CA ALA A 91 -7.91 -1.02 -12.25
C ALA A 91 -7.90 -2.41 -12.92
N GLU A 92 -7.74 -2.48 -14.24
CA GLU A 92 -7.60 -3.74 -14.97
C GLU A 92 -6.31 -4.50 -14.60
N GLN A 93 -5.18 -3.80 -14.45
CA GLN A 93 -3.91 -4.39 -14.02
C GLN A 93 -4.03 -5.02 -12.62
N PHE A 94 -4.63 -4.29 -11.67
CA PHE A 94 -4.85 -4.80 -10.32
C PHE A 94 -5.75 -6.04 -10.32
N ARG A 95 -6.93 -5.96 -10.94
CA ARG A 95 -7.84 -7.12 -11.12
C ARG A 95 -7.14 -8.31 -11.79
N SER A 96 -6.30 -8.06 -12.80
CA SER A 96 -5.53 -9.08 -13.52
C SER A 96 -4.46 -9.73 -12.65
N CYS A 97 -3.85 -9.01 -11.71
CA CYS A 97 -2.95 -9.61 -10.73
C CYS A 97 -3.72 -10.51 -9.75
N VAL A 98 -4.79 -10.00 -9.13
CA VAL A 98 -5.61 -10.75 -8.16
C VAL A 98 -6.27 -11.99 -8.80
N ALA A 99 -6.60 -11.94 -10.08
CA ALA A 99 -7.05 -13.11 -10.84
C ALA A 99 -6.01 -14.26 -10.89
N LYS A 100 -4.71 -13.94 -10.88
CA LYS A 100 -3.61 -14.92 -10.94
C LYS A 100 -3.26 -15.51 -9.56
N SER A 101 -3.18 -14.67 -8.53
CA SER A 101 -2.62 -15.05 -7.21
C SER A 101 -3.59 -14.95 -6.03
N GLY A 102 -4.70 -14.20 -6.16
CA GLY A 102 -5.62 -13.94 -5.05
C GLY A 102 -6.51 -15.12 -4.67
N THR A 103 -7.02 -15.08 -3.45
CA THR A 103 -8.07 -15.98 -2.95
C THR A 103 -9.40 -15.75 -3.67
N ASP A 104 -10.33 -16.71 -3.59
CA ASP A 104 -11.66 -16.57 -4.22
C ASP A 104 -12.47 -15.41 -3.62
N THR A 105 -12.29 -15.12 -2.34
CA THR A 105 -12.88 -13.96 -1.65
C THR A 105 -12.30 -12.63 -2.13
N GLU A 106 -10.99 -12.55 -2.36
CA GLU A 106 -10.34 -11.36 -2.93
C GLU A 106 -10.76 -11.16 -4.38
N LYS A 107 -10.78 -12.23 -5.19
CA LYS A 107 -11.28 -12.24 -6.57
C LYS A 107 -12.76 -11.83 -6.67
N ALA A 108 -13.58 -12.13 -5.66
CA ALA A 108 -14.95 -11.65 -5.60
C ALA A 108 -14.98 -10.14 -5.28
N ALA A 109 -14.23 -9.69 -4.28
CA ALA A 109 -14.20 -8.30 -3.86
C ALA A 109 -13.66 -7.36 -4.95
N VAL A 110 -12.59 -7.71 -5.67
CA VAL A 110 -12.02 -6.81 -6.71
C VAL A 110 -12.90 -6.62 -7.96
N LYS A 111 -14.00 -7.36 -8.11
CA LYS A 111 -15.02 -7.08 -9.15
C LYS A 111 -15.69 -5.73 -8.92
N HIS A 112 -15.78 -5.30 -7.65
CA HIS A 112 -16.39 -4.07 -7.19
C HIS A 112 -15.45 -2.85 -7.25
N VAL A 113 -14.15 -3.06 -7.50
CA VAL A 113 -13.19 -1.97 -7.72
C VAL A 113 -13.53 -1.25 -9.01
N THR A 114 -13.88 0.03 -8.95
CA THR A 114 -14.29 0.84 -10.11
C THR A 114 -13.12 1.62 -10.71
N LYS A 115 -12.16 2.06 -9.87
CA LYS A 115 -11.00 2.85 -10.26
C LYS A 115 -9.82 2.57 -9.33
N VAL A 116 -8.60 2.65 -9.87
CA VAL A 116 -7.35 2.57 -9.11
C VAL A 116 -6.44 3.71 -9.57
N THR A 117 -5.79 4.39 -8.64
CA THR A 117 -4.83 5.47 -8.92
C THR A 117 -3.59 5.35 -8.04
N GLY A 118 -2.48 5.91 -8.51
CA GLY A 118 -1.23 5.98 -7.74
C GLY A 118 -0.36 4.72 -7.81
N THR A 119 -0.65 3.78 -8.72
CA THR A 119 0.13 2.54 -8.87
C THR A 119 1.15 2.60 -10.01
N ASP A 120 1.28 3.74 -10.69
CA ASP A 120 2.27 3.93 -11.75
C ASP A 120 3.63 4.40 -11.20
N LYS A 121 4.71 4.01 -11.90
CA LYS A 121 6.10 4.22 -11.45
C LYS A 121 6.54 5.69 -11.33
N ARG A 122 5.66 6.66 -11.61
CA ARG A 122 5.93 8.08 -11.36
C ARG A 122 5.49 8.52 -9.95
N ASN A 123 4.80 7.65 -9.21
CA ASN A 123 4.33 7.92 -7.85
C ASN A 123 5.35 7.58 -6.74
N ASP A 124 6.60 7.25 -7.11
CA ASP A 124 7.79 6.98 -6.26
C ASP A 124 8.10 8.07 -5.17
N ILE A 125 7.34 9.17 -5.15
CA ILE A 125 7.50 10.27 -4.19
C ILE A 125 6.58 10.10 -2.96
N LEU A 126 5.44 9.43 -3.10
CA LEU A 126 4.44 9.30 -2.03
C LEU A 126 3.86 7.89 -1.85
N ASP A 127 4.15 6.93 -2.74
CA ASP A 127 3.75 5.50 -2.65
C ASP A 127 2.31 5.27 -2.14
N SER A 128 1.39 6.16 -2.53
CA SER A 128 0.02 6.18 -2.03
C SER A 128 -0.90 5.75 -3.16
N ALA A 129 -1.56 4.62 -2.97
CA ALA A 129 -2.52 4.06 -3.93
C ALA A 129 -3.95 4.21 -3.40
N ASP A 130 -4.83 4.74 -4.23
CA ASP A 130 -6.24 4.87 -3.91
C ASP A 130 -7.05 3.88 -4.77
N VAL A 131 -7.92 3.12 -4.12
CA VAL A 131 -8.76 2.10 -4.74
C VAL A 131 -10.22 2.43 -4.46
N PHE A 132 -10.96 2.83 -5.48
CA PHE A 132 -12.37 3.18 -5.39
C PHE A 132 -13.24 1.98 -5.73
N THR A 133 -14.38 1.85 -5.07
CA THR A 133 -15.31 0.73 -5.25
C THR A 133 -16.75 1.21 -5.48
N ASP A 134 -17.66 0.30 -5.81
CA ASP A 134 -19.12 0.56 -5.85
C ASP A 134 -19.85 0.22 -4.54
N PHE A 135 -19.12 -0.20 -3.50
CA PHE A 135 -19.63 -0.49 -2.16
C PHE A 135 -20.13 0.77 -1.42
N THR A 136 -20.68 0.58 -0.22
CA THR A 136 -21.19 1.66 0.66
C THR A 136 -20.93 1.42 2.16
N GLY A 137 -20.91 2.52 2.92
CA GLY A 137 -21.05 2.57 4.36
C GLY A 137 -19.75 2.79 5.14
N GLY A 138 -18.63 3.05 4.46
CA GLY A 138 -17.34 3.35 5.08
C GLY A 138 -16.86 2.36 6.16
N LEU A 139 -16.08 2.88 7.11
CA LEU A 139 -15.28 2.11 8.07
C LEU A 139 -16.06 1.19 9.02
N MET A 140 -17.35 1.48 9.23
CA MET A 140 -18.27 0.70 10.08
C MET A 140 -19.45 0.12 9.29
N GLY A 141 -19.41 0.21 7.97
CA GLY A 141 -20.44 -0.29 7.08
C GLY A 141 -20.38 -1.80 6.86
N PRO A 142 -21.39 -2.37 6.16
CA PRO A 142 -21.47 -3.80 5.90
C PRO A 142 -20.29 -4.30 5.05
N HIS A 143 -19.72 -3.45 4.19
CA HIS A 143 -18.68 -3.83 3.21
C HIS A 143 -17.23 -3.60 3.67
N GLN A 144 -17.01 -3.35 4.97
CA GLN A 144 -15.65 -3.19 5.52
C GLN A 144 -14.81 -4.49 5.38
N GLY A 145 -15.45 -5.67 5.37
CA GLY A 145 -14.78 -6.94 5.13
C GLY A 145 -14.18 -7.01 3.72
N GLU A 146 -14.97 -6.63 2.72
CA GLU A 146 -14.59 -6.57 1.31
C GLU A 146 -13.53 -5.50 1.07
N GLY A 147 -13.62 -4.33 1.73
CA GLY A 147 -12.55 -3.34 1.72
C GLY A 147 -11.21 -3.89 2.22
N LYS A 148 -11.22 -4.67 3.31
CA LYS A 148 -10.02 -5.34 3.84
C LYS A 148 -9.48 -6.43 2.89
N LEU A 149 -10.36 -7.18 2.23
CA LEU A 149 -9.97 -8.16 1.21
C LEU A 149 -9.30 -7.46 0.02
N ILE A 150 -9.84 -6.34 -0.45
CA ILE A 150 -9.25 -5.54 -1.53
C ILE A 150 -7.86 -5.02 -1.12
N ALA A 151 -7.72 -4.48 0.11
CA ALA A 151 -6.44 -4.03 0.62
C ALA A 151 -5.41 -5.18 0.72
N SER A 152 -5.79 -6.34 1.27
CA SER A 152 -4.98 -7.57 1.31
C SER A 152 -4.50 -8.00 -0.08
N ALA A 153 -5.43 -8.07 -1.04
CA ALA A 153 -5.13 -8.45 -2.41
C ALA A 153 -4.15 -7.46 -3.07
N PHE A 154 -4.27 -6.18 -2.75
CA PHE A 154 -3.36 -5.14 -3.21
C PHE A 154 -1.94 -5.34 -2.64
N THR A 155 -1.79 -5.59 -1.34
CA THR A 155 -0.49 -5.90 -0.70
C THR A 155 0.17 -7.18 -1.23
N SER A 156 -0.59 -8.04 -1.91
CA SER A 156 -0.08 -9.26 -2.56
C SER A 156 0.30 -9.05 -4.02
N CYS A 157 -0.01 -7.88 -4.59
CA CYS A 157 0.14 -7.55 -6.01
C CYS A 157 1.13 -6.42 -6.28
N TYR A 158 1.37 -5.56 -5.29
CA TYR A 158 2.28 -4.43 -5.34
C TYR A 158 3.18 -4.46 -4.10
N GLU A 159 4.40 -3.94 -4.24
CA GLU A 159 5.41 -3.90 -3.17
C GLU A 159 6.03 -2.49 -3.12
N SER A 160 6.06 -1.89 -1.95
CA SER A 160 6.78 -0.66 -1.62
C SER A 160 7.46 -0.80 -0.25
N ARG A 161 8.29 0.17 0.12
CA ARG A 161 8.88 0.26 1.46
C ARG A 161 8.04 1.08 2.44
N ASN A 162 7.21 1.99 1.93
CA ASN A 162 6.39 2.90 2.71
C ASN A 162 4.99 3.04 2.11
N GLY A 163 4.56 2.06 1.30
CA GLY A 163 3.34 2.16 0.51
C GLY A 163 2.12 2.12 1.39
N LEU A 164 1.11 2.92 1.06
CA LEU A 164 -0.19 2.91 1.71
C LEU A 164 -1.28 2.79 0.65
N VAL A 165 -2.00 1.67 0.67
CA VAL A 165 -3.24 1.54 -0.11
C VAL A 165 -4.42 1.96 0.75
N THR A 166 -5.27 2.85 0.22
CA THR A 166 -6.55 3.22 0.83
C THR A 166 -7.68 2.78 -0.07
N VAL A 167 -8.64 2.04 0.49
CA VAL A 167 -9.82 1.54 -0.22
C VAL A 167 -11.03 2.37 0.20
N TYR A 168 -11.70 2.96 -0.77
CA TYR A 168 -12.87 3.81 -0.61
C TYR A 168 -14.14 3.16 -1.16
N ASP A 169 -15.27 3.50 -0.56
CA ASP A 169 -16.59 3.20 -1.08
C ASP A 169 -17.01 4.20 -2.18
N LYS A 170 -18.21 4.03 -2.75
CA LYS A 170 -18.68 4.85 -3.87
C LYS A 170 -18.89 6.33 -3.53
N ASP A 171 -19.05 6.65 -2.25
CA ASP A 171 -19.28 8.01 -1.74
C ASP A 171 -17.97 8.67 -1.28
N GLY A 172 -16.85 7.93 -1.37
CA GLY A 172 -15.52 8.37 -0.94
C GLY A 172 -15.25 8.12 0.55
N GLU A 173 -16.08 7.34 1.25
CA GLU A 173 -15.80 6.96 2.63
C GLU A 173 -14.77 5.83 2.66
N LEU A 174 -13.82 5.91 3.61
CA LEU A 174 -12.77 4.90 3.76
C LEU A 174 -13.39 3.57 4.24
N LEU A 175 -13.15 2.47 3.52
CA LEU A 175 -13.53 1.11 3.91
C LEU A 175 -12.40 0.40 4.67
N ALA A 176 -11.18 0.50 4.14
CA ALA A 176 -9.98 -0.10 4.72
C ALA A 176 -8.71 0.59 4.22
N ASN A 177 -7.58 0.34 4.88
CA ASN A 177 -6.26 0.64 4.38
C ASN A 177 -5.27 -0.47 4.77
N ALA A 178 -4.14 -0.55 4.07
CA ALA A 178 -3.03 -1.45 4.38
C ALA A 178 -1.71 -0.86 3.88
N ASN A 179 -0.59 -1.26 4.50
CA ASN A 179 0.73 -0.93 3.96
C ASN A 179 1.19 -2.05 3.02
N TYR A 180 1.81 -1.68 1.89
CA TYR A 180 2.35 -2.58 0.88
C TYR A 180 3.78 -2.22 0.50
#